data_AF-A0A5C3P9K8-F1
#
_entry.id   AF-A0A5C3P9K8-F1
#
_cell.length_a   1.000
_cell.length_b   1.000
_cell.length_c   1.000
_cell.angle_alpha   90.00
_cell.angle_beta   90.00
_cell.angle_gamma   90.00
#
_symmetry.space_group_name_H-M   'P 1'
#
loop_
_entity.id
_entity.type
_entity.pdbx_description
1 polymer ?
#
loop_
_entity_poly.entity_id
_entity_poly.type
_entity_poly.pdbx_seq_one_letter_code
_entity_poly.pdbx_strand_id
1 'polypeptide(L)'
;MVGVKTWNYLPVELLDMVLENTEPETQKLCSLVCREWLEVSRRHIFDAVAVRSDTSFDTFLQFLTTHPHISHHIRKMHLLGPEHNSPMSPNPFPSIHPLMLVDLATSAPNVFCIKLKT
;
A
#
# COMPACT_ATOMS: atom_id res chain seq x y z
N MET A 1 -21.88 41.02 13.87
CA MET A 1 -20.84 40.01 14.07
C MET A 1 -21.52 38.69 14.38
N VAL A 2 -21.82 37.90 13.35
CA VAL A 2 -22.45 36.58 13.50
C VAL A 2 -21.32 35.56 13.45
N GLY A 3 -21.15 34.79 14.53
CA GLY A 3 -20.12 33.77 14.64
C GLY A 3 -20.25 32.74 13.53
N VAL A 4 -19.25 32.66 12.67
CA VAL A 4 -19.06 31.55 11.74
C VAL A 4 -18.82 30.33 12.62
N LYS A 5 -19.86 29.51 12.84
CA LYS A 5 -19.71 28.18 13.45
C LYS A 5 -18.78 27.39 12.54
N THR A 6 -17.57 27.16 13.01
CA THR A 6 -16.56 26.32 12.37
C THR A 6 -17.02 24.86 12.43
N TRP A 7 -17.94 24.47 11.55
CA TRP A 7 -18.31 23.07 11.30
C TRP A 7 -17.23 22.31 10.51
N ASN A 8 -16.04 22.90 10.32
CA ASN A 8 -15.20 22.62 9.15
C ASN A 8 -14.03 21.68 9.37
N TYR A 9 -13.88 21.04 10.54
CA TYR A 9 -12.83 20.04 10.73
C TYR A 9 -13.41 18.84 11.45
N LEU A 10 -13.71 17.80 10.68
CA LEU A 10 -13.85 16.46 11.24
C LEU A 10 -12.44 16.06 11.72
N PRO A 11 -12.22 15.75 13.01
CA PRO A 11 -10.94 15.27 13.48
C PRO A 11 -10.45 14.10 12.62
N VAL A 12 -9.15 14.07 12.33
CA VAL A 12 -8.55 13.05 11.46
C VAL A 12 -8.80 11.64 11.99
N GLU A 13 -8.92 11.48 13.31
CA GLU A 13 -9.24 10.23 13.98
C GLU A 13 -10.64 9.73 13.62
N LEU A 14 -11.63 10.62 13.52
CA LEU A 14 -12.98 10.24 13.12
C LEU A 14 -13.05 9.90 11.63
N LEU A 15 -12.29 10.61 10.79
CA LEU A 15 -12.15 10.28 9.38
C LEU A 15 -11.48 8.91 9.18
N ASP A 16 -10.48 8.60 10.01
CA ASP A 16 -9.82 7.31 10.02
C ASP A 16 -10.77 6.17 10.38
N MET A 17 -11.58 6.36 11.43
CA MET A 17 -12.61 5.41 11.84
C MET A 17 -13.67 5.18 10.75
N VAL A 18 -14.06 6.22 10.01
CA VAL A 18 -14.98 6.08 8.88
C VAL A 18 -14.35 5.19 7.81
N LEU A 19 -13.10 5.46 7.42
CA LEU A 19 -12.41 4.71 6.36
C LEU A 19 -12.13 3.26 6.75
N GLU A 20 -11.79 3.01 8.02
CA GLU A 20 -11.57 1.67 8.57
C GLU A 20 -12.80 0.76 8.38
N ASN A 21 -14.01 1.33 8.41
CA ASN A 21 -15.27 0.60 8.26
C ASN A 21 -15.82 0.60 6.81
N THR A 22 -15.02 0.99 5.82
CA THR A 22 -15.43 1.01 4.41
C THR A 22 -14.68 0.00 3.57
N GLU A 23 -15.33 -0.43 2.47
CA GLU A 23 -14.73 -1.31 1.48
C GLU A 23 -13.53 -0.66 0.78
N PRO A 24 -12.52 -1.43 0.33
CA PRO A 24 -11.32 -0.88 -0.34
C PRO A 24 -11.62 0.00 -1.55
N GLU A 25 -12.66 -0.30 -2.32
CA GLU A 25 -13.06 0.53 -3.46
C GLU A 25 -13.63 1.88 -3.00
N THR A 26 -14.37 1.89 -1.89
CA THR A 26 -14.86 3.14 -1.27
C THR A 26 -13.70 3.96 -0.75
N GLN A 27 -12.69 3.35 -0.12
CA GLN A 27 -11.48 4.06 0.34
C GLN A 27 -10.76 4.78 -0.82
N LYS A 28 -10.68 4.14 -1.99
CA LYS A 28 -10.13 4.79 -3.21
C LYS A 28 -10.97 5.98 -3.65
N LEU A 29 -12.30 5.87 -3.67
CA LEU A 29 -13.18 6.98 -4.02
C LEU A 29 -13.08 8.13 -3.01
N CYS A 30 -12.97 7.82 -1.72
CA CYS A 30 -12.74 8.77 -0.65
C CYS A 30 -11.48 9.61 -0.86
N SER A 31 -10.44 9.02 -1.46
CA SER A 31 -9.21 9.75 -1.78
C SER A 31 -9.40 10.91 -2.78
N LEU A 32 -10.53 10.95 -3.50
CA LEU A 32 -10.85 11.97 -4.49
C LEU A 32 -11.75 13.09 -3.95
N VAL A 33 -12.22 13.01 -2.70
CA VAL A 33 -13.16 13.97 -2.11
C VAL A 33 -12.50 15.32 -1.84
N CYS A 34 -11.40 15.32 -1.08
CA CYS A 34 -10.60 16.51 -0.78
C CYS A 34 -9.18 16.11 -0.32
N ARG A 35 -8.31 17.10 -0.08
CA ARG A 35 -6.92 16.84 0.34
C ARG A 35 -6.82 16.09 1.68
N GLU A 36 -7.67 16.43 2.65
CA GLU A 36 -7.66 15.78 3.95
C GLU A 36 -8.09 14.31 3.84
N TRP A 37 -9.14 14.03 3.07
CA TRP A 37 -9.57 12.67 2.77
C TRP A 37 -8.54 11.88 1.96
N LEU A 38 -7.81 12.52 1.05
CA LEU A 38 -6.71 11.90 0.32
C LEU A 38 -5.62 11.37 1.27
N GLU A 39 -5.13 12.21 2.19
CA GLU A 39 -4.05 11.82 3.10
C GLU A 39 -4.46 10.68 4.04
N VAL A 40 -5.68 10.71 4.58
CA VAL A 40 -6.17 9.62 5.44
C VAL A 40 -6.42 8.36 4.61
N SER A 41 -7.06 8.47 3.45
CA SER A 41 -7.38 7.32 2.58
C SER A 41 -6.11 6.60 2.12
N ARG A 42 -5.02 7.32 1.81
CA ARG A 42 -3.73 6.71 1.43
C ARG A 42 -3.22 5.71 2.46
N ARG A 43 -3.39 6.00 3.76
CA ARG A 43 -2.98 5.08 4.83
C ARG A 43 -3.70 3.74 4.74
N HIS A 44 -4.99 3.75 4.40
CA HIS A 44 -5.80 2.54 4.24
C HIS A 44 -5.55 1.84 2.90
N ILE A 45 -5.50 2.61 1.81
CA ILE A 45 -5.28 2.09 0.44
C ILE A 45 -3.93 1.37 0.34
N PHE A 46 -2.89 1.92 0.98
CA PHE A 46 -1.53 1.38 0.89
C PHE A 46 -1.12 0.55 2.12
N ASP A 47 -1.98 0.31 3.12
CA ASP A 47 -1.65 -0.50 4.31
C ASP A 47 -1.09 -1.87 3.92
N ALA A 48 -1.73 -2.50 2.94
CA ALA A 48 -1.35 -3.79 2.39
C ALA A 48 -1.25 -3.73 0.86
N VAL A 49 -0.06 -4.05 0.34
CA VAL A 49 0.18 -4.11 -1.11
C VAL A 49 0.42 -5.54 -1.55
N ALA A 50 -0.11 -5.90 -2.71
CA ALA A 50 0.16 -7.17 -3.37
C ALA A 50 0.83 -6.89 -4.72
N VAL A 51 2.01 -7.47 -4.91
CA VAL A 51 2.82 -7.28 -6.11
C VAL A 51 3.11 -8.65 -6.69
N ARG A 52 2.74 -8.84 -7.95
CA ARG A 52 3.09 -10.03 -8.72
C ARG A 52 4.29 -9.72 -9.59
N SER A 53 5.23 -10.65 -9.64
CA SER A 53 6.32 -10.59 -10.61
C SER A 53 6.68 -11.99 -11.11
N ASP A 54 6.94 -12.07 -12.41
CA ASP A 54 7.37 -13.29 -13.07
C ASP A 54 8.90 -13.48 -13.01
N THR A 55 9.66 -12.38 -12.88
CA THR A 55 11.13 -12.38 -13.00
C THR A 55 11.82 -11.79 -11.78
N SER A 56 11.53 -10.53 -11.45
CA SER A 56 12.14 -9.81 -10.34
C SER A 56 11.26 -8.68 -9.81
N PHE A 57 11.51 -8.24 -8.58
CA PHE A 57 10.79 -7.13 -7.96
C PHE A 57 11.48 -5.77 -8.15
N ASP A 58 12.40 -5.65 -9.12
CA ASP A 58 13.20 -4.43 -9.31
C ASP A 58 12.34 -3.21 -9.64
N THR A 59 11.34 -3.36 -10.50
CA THR A 59 10.39 -2.29 -10.82
C THR A 59 9.63 -1.82 -9.59
N PHE A 60 9.25 -2.76 -8.71
CA PHE A 60 8.57 -2.42 -7.47
C PHE A 60 9.52 -1.76 -6.47
N LEU A 61 10.76 -2.23 -6.35
CA LEU A 61 11.79 -1.58 -5.55
C LEU A 61 12.03 -0.14 -6.04
N GLN A 62 12.17 0.06 -7.34
CA GLN A 62 12.28 1.38 -7.95
C GLN A 62 11.06 2.27 -7.66
N PHE A 63 9.86 1.69 -7.67
CA PHE A 63 8.64 2.41 -7.29
C PHE A 63 8.71 2.90 -5.83
N LEU A 64 9.13 2.04 -4.90
CA LEU A 64 9.26 2.40 -3.48
C LEU A 64 10.31 3.49 -3.26
N THR A 65 11.46 3.43 -3.94
CA THR A 65 12.51 4.44 -3.83
C THR A 65 12.12 5.78 -4.46
N THR A 66 11.34 5.74 -5.56
CA THR A 66 10.88 6.94 -6.27
C THR A 66 9.72 7.63 -5.54
N HIS A 67 8.89 6.88 -4.79
CA HIS A 67 7.71 7.40 -4.11
C HIS A 67 7.74 7.14 -2.59
N PRO A 68 8.65 7.76 -1.82
CA PRO A 68 8.72 7.56 -0.38
C PRO A 68 7.41 7.87 0.34
N HIS A 69 6.67 8.88 -0.12
CA HIS A 69 5.37 9.25 0.45
C HIS A 69 4.31 8.14 0.34
N ILE A 70 4.46 7.18 -0.58
CA ILE A 70 3.61 5.98 -0.64
C ILE A 70 4.22 4.87 0.22
N SER A 71 5.54 4.66 0.14
CA SER A 71 6.19 3.56 0.85
C SER A 71 6.05 3.64 2.38
N HIS A 72 5.93 4.84 2.94
CA HIS A 72 5.68 5.05 4.37
C HIS A 72 4.31 4.54 4.83
N HIS A 73 3.34 4.38 3.93
CA HIS A 73 2.03 3.86 4.27
C HIS A 73 1.98 2.33 4.22
N ILE A 74 2.97 1.68 3.61
CA ILE A 74 2.99 0.23 3.44
C ILE A 74 3.41 -0.46 4.73
N ARG A 75 2.51 -1.29 5.27
CA ARG A 75 2.75 -2.07 6.49
C ARG A 75 2.85 -3.57 6.22
N LYS A 76 2.13 -4.05 5.20
CA LYS A 76 2.08 -5.45 4.78
C LYS A 76 2.41 -5.56 3.30
N MET A 77 3.32 -6.45 2.95
CA MET A 77 3.64 -6.77 1.55
C MET A 77 3.32 -8.23 1.25
N HIS A 78 2.65 -8.44 0.12
CA HIS A 78 2.40 -9.76 -0.45
C HIS A 78 3.15 -9.84 -1.78
N LEU A 79 4.22 -10.63 -1.81
CA LEU A 79 5.00 -10.88 -3.02
C LEU A 79 4.45 -12.17 -3.64
N LEU A 80 3.86 -12.05 -4.82
CA LEU A 80 3.18 -13.13 -5.53
C LEU A 80 4.11 -13.68 -6.62
N GLY A 81 4.15 -15.00 -6.75
CA GLY A 81 4.89 -15.71 -7.80
C GLY A 81 4.28 -15.51 -9.20
N PRO A 82 4.90 -16.07 -10.24
CA PRO A 82 4.32 -16.05 -11.58
C PRO A 82 2.96 -16.75 -11.64
N GLU A 83 2.08 -16.33 -12.54
CA GLU A 83 0.81 -17.03 -12.74
C GLU A 83 1.04 -18.47 -13.21
N HIS A 84 0.23 -19.41 -12.72
CA HIS A 84 0.32 -20.86 -13.02
C HIS A 84 0.24 -21.22 -14.51
N ASN A 85 -0.13 -20.29 -15.38
CA ASN A 85 -0.18 -20.48 -16.82
C ASN A 85 1.15 -20.14 -17.51
N SER A 86 2.15 -19.66 -16.78
CA SER A 86 3.46 -19.36 -17.35
C SER A 86 4.25 -20.65 -17.58
N PRO A 87 4.56 -21.02 -18.84
CA PRO A 87 5.35 -22.22 -19.14
C PRO A 87 6.80 -22.14 -18.64
N MET A 88 7.21 -20.99 -18.10
CA MET A 88 8.58 -20.67 -17.69
C MET A 88 8.89 -20.95 -16.22
N SER A 89 7.91 -21.24 -15.35
CA SER A 89 8.17 -21.47 -13.91
C SER A 89 7.48 -22.72 -13.36
N PRO A 90 8.23 -23.77 -12.97
CA PRO A 90 7.67 -24.92 -12.26
C PRO A 90 7.35 -24.63 -10.78
N ASN A 91 7.82 -23.50 -10.24
CA ASN A 91 7.60 -23.12 -8.85
C ASN A 91 6.48 -22.07 -8.75
N PRO A 92 5.47 -22.28 -7.89
CA PRO A 92 4.38 -21.33 -7.72
C PRO A 92 4.77 -20.14 -6.84
N PHE A 93 5.92 -20.22 -6.15
CA PHE A 93 6.42 -19.14 -5.31
C PHE A 93 7.35 -18.20 -6.10
N PRO A 94 7.40 -16.91 -5.73
CA PRO A 94 8.32 -15.97 -6.35
C PRO A 94 9.77 -16.34 -6.01
N SER A 95 10.63 -16.40 -7.01
CA SER A 95 12.08 -16.51 -6.82
C SER A 95 12.62 -15.17 -6.36
N ILE A 96 12.94 -15.03 -5.07
CA ILE A 96 13.45 -13.78 -4.50
C ILE A 96 14.81 -14.00 -3.85
N HIS A 97 15.79 -13.20 -4.26
CA HIS A 97 17.10 -13.16 -3.62
C HIS A 97 17.00 -12.49 -2.23
N PRO A 98 17.69 -13.00 -1.19
CA PRO A 98 17.62 -12.43 0.16
C PRO A 98 17.93 -10.92 0.23
N LEU A 99 18.88 -10.43 -0.59
CA LEU A 99 19.19 -8.99 -0.66
C LEU A 99 18.00 -8.16 -1.13
N MET A 100 17.20 -8.66 -2.07
CA MET A 100 15.99 -7.96 -2.51
C MET A 100 14.96 -7.83 -1.39
N LEU A 101 14.85 -8.82 -0.49
CA LEU A 101 13.98 -8.68 0.69
C LEU A 101 14.48 -7.58 1.63
N VAL A 102 15.80 -7.47 1.81
CA VAL A 102 16.40 -6.40 2.61
C VAL A 102 16.16 -5.04 1.97
N ASP A 103 16.33 -4.92 0.65
CA ASP A 103 16.13 -3.66 -0.07
C ASP A 103 14.67 -3.22 -0.04
N LEU A 104 13.72 -4.15 -0.21
CA LEU A 104 12.28 -3.90 -0.09
C LEU A 104 11.91 -3.47 1.34
N ALA A 105 12.43 -4.16 2.35
CA ALA A 105 12.18 -3.80 3.75
C ALA A 105 12.77 -2.44 4.11
N THR A 106 13.95 -2.11 3.58
CA THR A 106 14.62 -0.83 3.83
C THR A 106 13.89 0.33 3.13
N SER A 107 13.30 0.07 1.96
CA SER A 107 12.57 1.08 1.19
C SER A 107 11.16 1.38 1.71
N ALA A 108 10.61 0.52 2.57
CA ALA A 108 9.31 0.70 3.22
C ALA A 108 9.46 0.64 4.75
N PRO A 109 9.77 1.76 5.41
CA PRO A 109 10.24 1.77 6.80
C PRO A 109 9.22 1.27 7.83
N ASN A 110 7.93 1.25 7.48
CA ASN A 110 6.85 0.81 8.36
C ASN A 110 6.36 -0.62 8.08
N VAL A 111 7.04 -1.36 7.19
CA VAL A 111 6.68 -2.74 6.90
C VAL A 111 7.02 -3.63 8.09
N PHE A 112 6.03 -4.37 8.58
CA PHE A 112 6.23 -5.35 9.66
C PHE A 112 5.96 -6.79 9.20
N CYS A 113 5.41 -6.97 8.00
CA CYS A 113 5.04 -8.27 7.48
C CYS A 113 5.28 -8.35 5.97
N ILE A 114 6.14 -9.27 5.54
CA ILE A 114 6.32 -9.65 4.13
C ILE A 114 5.92 -11.11 3.98
N LYS A 115 4.95 -11.40 3.11
CA LYS A 115 4.51 -12.77 2.80
C LYS A 115 4.78 -13.11 1.36
N LEU A 116 5.38 -14.28 1.13
CA LEU A 116 5.50 -14.88 -0.18
C LEU A 116 4.25 -15.73 -0.43
N LYS A 117 3.56 -15.51 -1.55
CA LYS A 117 2.36 -16.24 -1.95
C LYS A 117 2.46 -16.69 -3.40
N THR A 118 1.59 -17.62 -3.76
CA THR A 118 1.35 -18.10 -5.13
C THR A 118 0.41 -17.18 -5.89
#